data_AF-A0A918ZNI6-F1
#
_entry.id   AF-A0A918ZNI6-F1
#
_cell.length_a   1.000
_cell.length_b   1.000
_cell.length_c   1.000
_cell.angle_alpha   90.00
_cell.angle_beta   90.00
_cell.angle_gamma   90.00
#
_symmetry.space_group_name_H-M   'P 1'
#
loop_
_entity.id
_entity.type
_entity.pdbx_description
1 polymer ?
#
loop_
_entity_poly.entity_id
_entity_poly.type
_entity_poly.pdbx_seq_one_letter_code
_entity_poly.pdbx_strand_id
1 'polypeptide(L)'
;MLTKEIQAGLEQWAARVDDTLRRAREAGPAEKASRIRYAAQRRREAFKYLVMACGSLRSWPGREQIGDKGVLAAHRILLAMDGPEIRRVLPLVTAAADRRRIPARFLAEATDTLCVTEQRPQVYGTVTGHPIADEARVDALRAVLGLPPLAPRPSLQESSPARKPRPDEPKSTELAVVEGLLRGLPAVGPLPHTVRPTAAAHATRGRGSG
;
A
#
# COMPACT_ATOMS: atom_id res chain seq x y z
N MET A 1 -10.30 25.19 -0.98
CA MET A 1 -9.08 25.61 -1.71
C MET A 1 -7.90 24.70 -1.36
N LEU A 2 -7.59 24.54 -0.06
CA LEU A 2 -6.51 23.70 0.45
C LEU A 2 -6.45 22.25 -0.09
N THR A 3 -7.58 21.56 -0.24
CA THR A 3 -7.60 20.17 -0.71
C THR A 3 -7.17 19.99 -2.17
N LYS A 4 -7.46 20.97 -3.03
CA LYS A 4 -7.02 20.98 -4.44
C LYS A 4 -5.51 21.20 -4.56
N GLU A 5 -4.95 22.04 -3.68
CA GLU A 5 -3.50 22.28 -3.62
C GLU A 5 -2.75 21.04 -3.13
N ILE A 6 -3.27 20.39 -2.08
CA ILE A 6 -2.72 19.11 -1.59
C ILE A 6 -2.77 18.05 -2.68
N GLN A 7 -3.91 17.93 -3.38
CA GLN A 7 -4.04 17.00 -4.50
C GLN A 7 -2.98 17.28 -5.58
N ALA A 8 -2.91 18.52 -6.08
CA ALA A 8 -1.98 18.89 -7.15
C ALA A 8 -0.52 18.68 -6.73
N GLY A 9 -0.18 19.00 -5.48
CA GLY A 9 1.16 18.78 -4.96
C GLY A 9 1.52 17.29 -4.85
N LEU A 10 0.60 16.44 -4.38
CA LEU A 10 0.80 14.99 -4.37
C LEU A 10 1.02 14.44 -5.77
N GLU A 11 0.19 14.84 -6.75
CA GLU A 11 0.32 14.42 -8.15
C GLU A 11 1.68 14.83 -8.74
N GLN A 12 2.12 16.06 -8.50
CA GLN A 12 3.43 16.54 -8.95
C GLN A 12 4.58 15.77 -8.29
N TRP A 13 4.51 15.51 -6.99
CA TRP A 13 5.54 14.76 -6.28
C TRP A 13 5.61 13.30 -6.72
N ALA A 14 4.47 12.64 -6.90
CA ALA A 14 4.42 11.29 -7.44
C ALA A 14 5.08 11.22 -8.82
N ALA A 15 4.72 12.12 -9.73
CA ALA A 15 5.31 12.18 -11.07
C ALA A 15 6.83 12.42 -11.04
N ARG A 16 7.32 13.28 -10.13
CA ARG A 16 8.76 13.52 -9.96
C ARG A 16 9.48 12.29 -9.44
N VAL A 17 8.93 11.63 -8.42
CA VAL A 17 9.51 10.40 -7.87
C VAL A 17 9.60 9.33 -8.95
N ASP A 18 8.51 9.07 -9.67
CA ASP A 18 8.45 8.12 -10.77
C ASP A 18 9.52 8.42 -11.85
N ASP A 19 9.62 9.68 -12.28
CA ASP A 19 10.65 10.11 -13.26
C ASP A 19 12.07 9.90 -12.74
N THR A 20 12.35 10.26 -11.48
CA THR A 20 13.70 10.09 -10.91
C THR A 20 14.08 8.62 -10.74
N LEU A 21 13.16 7.76 -10.33
CA LEU A 21 13.39 6.33 -10.21
C LEU A 21 13.63 5.70 -11.58
N ARG A 22 12.83 6.08 -12.59
CA ARG A 22 13.03 5.65 -13.97
C ARG A 22 14.42 6.04 -14.48
N ARG A 23 14.80 7.32 -14.37
CA ARG A 23 16.13 7.79 -14.79
C ARG A 23 17.26 7.10 -14.05
N ALA A 24 17.09 6.77 -12.77
CA ALA A 24 18.10 6.03 -12.00
C ALA A 24 18.25 4.59 -12.48
N ARG A 25 17.18 3.94 -12.95
CA ARG A 25 17.21 2.59 -13.53
C ARG A 25 17.86 2.59 -14.92
N GLU A 26 17.59 3.61 -15.72
CA GLU A 26 18.10 3.76 -17.08
C GLU A 26 19.53 4.34 -17.14
N ALA A 27 20.06 4.85 -16.02
CA ALA A 27 21.36 5.49 -15.95
C ALA A 27 22.50 4.52 -16.31
N GLY A 28 23.39 4.97 -17.20
CA GLY A 28 24.64 4.29 -17.49
C GLY A 28 25.58 4.25 -16.27
N PRO A 29 26.61 3.37 -16.28
CA PRO A 29 27.47 3.14 -15.12
C PRO A 29 28.09 4.42 -14.52
N ALA A 30 28.49 5.37 -15.37
CA ALA A 30 29.13 6.63 -14.95
C ALA A 30 28.21 7.55 -14.13
N GLU A 31 26.90 7.55 -14.39
CA GLU A 31 25.93 8.41 -13.71
C GLU A 31 25.12 7.68 -12.62
N LYS A 32 25.16 6.35 -12.59
CA LYS A 32 24.24 5.54 -11.76
C LYS A 32 24.23 5.95 -10.29
N ALA A 33 25.42 6.14 -9.70
CA ALA A 33 25.53 6.53 -8.29
C ALA A 33 24.94 7.92 -8.00
N SER A 34 25.14 8.91 -8.88
CA SER A 34 24.58 10.25 -8.69
C SER A 34 23.07 10.25 -8.86
N ARG A 35 22.54 9.49 -9.82
CA ARG A 35 21.10 9.33 -10.06
C ARG A 35 20.39 8.62 -8.90
N ILE A 36 21.00 7.58 -8.34
CA ILE A 36 20.48 6.90 -7.13
C ILE A 36 20.42 7.88 -5.95
N ARG A 37 21.48 8.64 -5.68
CA ARG A 37 21.48 9.64 -4.60
C ARG A 37 20.42 10.72 -4.81
N TYR A 38 20.30 11.21 -6.04
CA TYR A 38 19.29 12.20 -6.40
C TYR A 38 17.86 11.68 -6.21
N ALA A 39 17.58 10.45 -6.68
CA ALA A 39 16.30 9.80 -6.46
C ALA A 39 16.00 9.62 -4.96
N ALA A 40 16.98 9.19 -4.16
CA ALA A 40 16.83 9.08 -2.71
C ALA A 40 16.52 10.44 -2.04
N GLN A 41 17.14 11.54 -2.48
CA GLN A 41 16.80 12.88 -2.01
C GLN A 41 15.36 13.26 -2.37
N ARG A 42 14.93 13.04 -3.62
CA ARG A 42 13.58 13.37 -4.07
C ARG A 42 12.51 12.55 -3.36
N ARG A 43 12.79 11.27 -3.08
CA ARG A 43 11.92 10.43 -2.25
C ARG A 43 11.70 11.03 -0.87
N ARG A 44 12.77 11.44 -0.18
CA ARG A 44 12.69 12.08 1.15
C ARG A 44 11.89 13.38 1.12
N GLU A 45 12.03 14.20 0.08
CA GLU A 45 11.25 15.44 -0.08
C GLU A 45 9.76 15.14 -0.32
N ALA A 46 9.45 14.16 -1.17
CA ALA A 46 8.08 13.71 -1.40
C ALA A 46 7.44 13.15 -0.12
N PHE A 47 8.20 12.40 0.68
CA PHE A 47 7.73 11.89 1.97
C PHE A 47 7.34 13.01 2.93
N LYS A 48 8.17 14.04 3.05
CA LYS A 48 7.86 15.22 3.87
C LYS A 48 6.54 15.85 3.44
N TYR A 49 6.31 15.97 2.14
CA TYR A 49 5.05 16.48 1.60
C TYR A 49 3.86 15.57 1.94
N LEU A 50 4.01 14.25 1.80
CA LEU A 50 2.98 13.28 2.18
C LEU A 50 2.63 13.38 3.68
N VAL A 51 3.63 13.46 4.56
CA VAL A 51 3.42 13.63 6.01
C VAL A 51 2.73 14.95 6.33
N MET A 52 3.11 16.04 5.66
CA MET A 52 2.44 17.34 5.79
C MET A 52 0.97 17.28 5.34
N ALA A 53 0.69 16.59 4.23
CA ALA A 53 -0.68 16.35 3.77
C ALA A 53 -1.49 15.55 4.80
N CYS A 54 -0.91 14.47 5.34
CA CYS A 54 -1.55 13.67 6.40
C CYS A 54 -1.85 14.52 7.64
N GLY A 55 -0.92 15.38 8.06
CA GLY A 55 -1.11 16.29 9.20
C GLY A 55 -2.21 17.31 8.95
N SER A 56 -2.22 17.93 7.76
CA SER A 56 -3.21 18.93 7.36
C SER A 56 -4.62 18.34 7.26
N LEU A 57 -4.74 17.10 6.80
CA LEU A 57 -6.01 16.37 6.68
C LEU A 57 -6.41 15.64 7.97
N ARG A 58 -5.49 15.56 8.95
CA ARG A 58 -5.62 14.76 10.19
C ARG A 58 -5.95 13.28 9.93
N SER A 59 -5.59 12.78 8.75
CA SER A 59 -5.83 11.40 8.31
C SER A 59 -4.95 11.08 7.11
N TRP A 60 -4.89 9.81 6.71
CA TRP A 60 -4.43 9.48 5.36
C TRP A 60 -5.29 10.22 4.31
N PRO A 61 -4.72 10.69 3.19
CA PRO A 61 -5.48 11.38 2.17
C PRO A 61 -6.50 10.45 1.50
N GLY A 62 -7.78 10.71 1.71
CA GLY A 62 -8.89 9.90 1.20
C GLY A 62 -9.58 10.49 -0.03
N ARG A 63 -10.38 9.65 -0.72
CA ARG A 63 -11.07 10.00 -1.97
C ARG A 63 -11.99 11.22 -1.81
N GLU A 64 -12.71 11.31 -0.70
CA GLU A 64 -13.63 12.42 -0.40
C GLU A 64 -12.89 13.76 -0.21
N GLN A 65 -11.63 13.72 0.19
CA GLN A 65 -10.84 14.91 0.47
C GLN A 65 -10.12 15.44 -0.78
N ILE A 66 -9.46 14.54 -1.53
CA ILE A 66 -8.52 14.93 -2.60
C ILE A 66 -8.75 14.19 -3.93
N GLY A 67 -9.85 13.45 -4.05
CA GLY A 67 -10.20 12.69 -5.26
C GLY A 67 -9.29 11.47 -5.51
N ASP A 68 -9.66 10.69 -6.54
CA ASP A 68 -8.97 9.43 -6.88
C ASP A 68 -7.52 9.64 -7.31
N LYS A 69 -7.25 10.71 -8.05
CA LYS A 69 -5.89 11.03 -8.52
C LYS A 69 -4.95 11.35 -7.36
N GLY A 70 -5.42 12.14 -6.41
CA GLY A 70 -4.65 12.49 -5.22
C GLY A 70 -4.38 11.27 -4.34
N VAL A 71 -5.39 10.42 -4.13
CA VAL A 71 -5.26 9.14 -3.40
C VAL A 71 -4.23 8.23 -4.06
N LEU A 72 -4.30 8.08 -5.38
CA LEU A 72 -3.32 7.30 -6.15
C LEU A 72 -1.92 7.89 -6.06
N ALA A 73 -1.78 9.21 -6.12
CA ALA A 73 -0.49 9.89 -6.02
C ALA A 73 0.15 9.72 -4.64
N ALA A 74 -0.62 9.87 -3.56
CA ALA A 74 -0.16 9.61 -2.19
C ALA A 74 0.33 8.16 -2.03
N HIS A 75 -0.41 7.20 -2.61
CA HIS A 75 -0.03 5.80 -2.59
C HIS A 75 1.26 5.52 -3.38
N ARG A 76 1.43 6.11 -4.57
CA ARG A 76 2.69 5.98 -5.34
C ARG A 76 3.90 6.52 -4.60
N ILE A 77 3.75 7.67 -3.93
CA ILE A 77 4.81 8.21 -3.08
C ILE A 77 5.15 7.19 -1.99
N LEU A 78 4.15 6.65 -1.28
CA LEU A 78 4.37 5.65 -0.24
C LEU A 78 5.14 4.43 -0.73
N LEU A 79 4.75 3.84 -1.85
CA LEU A 79 5.40 2.63 -2.39
C LEU A 79 6.84 2.87 -2.84
N ALA A 80 7.22 4.12 -3.08
CA ALA A 80 8.60 4.47 -3.38
C ALA A 80 9.49 4.55 -2.14
N MET A 81 8.93 4.65 -0.93
CA MET A 81 9.68 4.94 0.30
C MET A 81 10.46 3.73 0.82
N ASP A 82 11.37 3.99 1.76
CA ASP A 82 12.12 2.93 2.44
C ASP A 82 11.32 2.40 3.66
N GLY A 83 11.64 1.20 4.14
CA GLY A 83 10.87 0.49 5.17
C GLY A 83 10.51 1.30 6.43
N PRO A 84 11.44 2.06 7.05
CA PRO A 84 11.12 2.87 8.24
C PRO A 84 10.03 3.93 7.99
N GLU A 85 10.00 4.52 6.80
CA GLU A 85 9.03 5.55 6.42
C GLU A 85 7.66 4.92 6.17
N ILE A 86 7.62 3.78 5.46
CA ILE A 86 6.38 3.01 5.24
C ILE A 86 5.80 2.58 6.58
N ARG A 87 6.61 1.98 7.46
CA ARG A 87 6.19 1.54 8.80
C ARG A 87 5.55 2.67 9.61
N ARG A 88 6.10 3.89 9.52
CA ARG A 88 5.59 5.06 10.24
C ARG A 88 4.18 5.46 9.81
N VAL A 89 3.83 5.33 8.54
CA VAL A 89 2.54 5.79 8.00
C VAL A 89 1.54 4.67 7.76
N LEU A 90 1.97 3.40 7.81
CA LEU A 90 1.12 2.23 7.62
C LEU A 90 -0.16 2.25 8.49
N PRO A 91 -0.13 2.63 9.79
CA PRO A 91 -1.36 2.71 10.58
C PRO A 91 -2.42 3.67 10.02
N LEU A 92 -1.99 4.77 9.36
CA LEU A 92 -2.91 5.71 8.72
C LEU A 92 -3.54 5.10 7.46
N VAL A 93 -2.75 4.35 6.69
CA VAL A 93 -3.21 3.62 5.50
C VAL A 93 -4.22 2.55 5.89
N THR A 94 -3.92 1.75 6.93
CA THR A 94 -4.84 0.75 7.48
C THR A 94 -6.16 1.37 7.88
N ALA A 95 -6.12 2.42 8.71
CA ALA A 95 -7.34 3.09 9.16
C ALA A 95 -8.17 3.68 8.00
N ALA A 96 -7.53 4.12 6.92
CA ALA A 96 -8.22 4.62 5.73
C ALA A 96 -8.82 3.50 4.88
N ALA A 97 -8.14 2.36 4.76
CA ALA A 97 -8.66 1.18 4.08
C ALA A 97 -9.87 0.59 4.82
N ASP A 98 -9.79 0.48 6.16
CA ASP A 98 -10.89 0.01 7.01
C ASP A 98 -12.14 0.87 6.85
N ARG A 99 -11.95 2.19 6.75
CA ARG A 99 -13.03 3.17 6.51
C ARG A 99 -13.44 3.26 5.04
N ARG A 100 -12.90 2.40 4.16
CA ARG A 100 -13.13 2.40 2.69
C ARG A 100 -12.87 3.75 2.02
N ARG A 101 -12.00 4.58 2.60
CA ARG A 101 -11.58 5.87 2.02
C ARG A 101 -10.54 5.73 0.92
N ILE A 102 -9.88 4.57 0.90
CA ILE A 102 -8.96 4.12 -0.14
C ILE A 102 -9.25 2.65 -0.49
N PRO A 103 -8.86 2.17 -1.68
CA PRO A 103 -8.97 0.76 -2.03
C PRO A 103 -8.13 -0.14 -1.10
N ALA A 104 -8.69 -1.26 -0.66
CA ALA A 104 -7.97 -2.23 0.20
C ALA A 104 -6.68 -2.77 -0.42
N ARG A 105 -6.59 -2.81 -1.77
CA ARG A 105 -5.35 -3.17 -2.48
C ARG A 105 -4.17 -2.28 -2.11
N PHE A 106 -4.40 -1.02 -1.76
CA PHE A 106 -3.32 -0.10 -1.37
C PHE A 106 -2.69 -0.51 -0.04
N LEU A 107 -3.49 -1.02 0.90
CA LEU A 107 -2.97 -1.58 2.15
C LEU A 107 -2.13 -2.84 1.88
N ALA A 108 -2.61 -3.75 1.03
CA ALA A 108 -1.86 -4.95 0.66
C ALA A 108 -0.51 -4.60 0.01
N GLU A 109 -0.51 -3.69 -0.96
CA GLU A 109 0.70 -3.23 -1.65
C GLU A 109 1.70 -2.55 -0.71
N ALA A 110 1.22 -1.70 0.20
CA ALA A 110 2.08 -1.04 1.19
C ALA A 110 2.69 -2.06 2.18
N THR A 111 1.89 -3.05 2.60
CA THR A 111 2.33 -4.11 3.52
C THR A 111 3.42 -4.96 2.89
N ASP A 112 3.22 -5.43 1.66
CA ASP A 112 4.20 -6.27 0.98
C ASP A 112 5.45 -5.49 0.58
N THR A 113 5.31 -4.22 0.22
CA THR A 113 6.47 -3.34 -0.02
C THR A 113 7.29 -3.19 1.26
N LEU A 114 6.66 -3.00 2.42
CA LEU A 114 7.36 -3.01 3.70
C LEU A 114 8.10 -4.33 3.93
N CYS A 115 7.43 -5.47 3.77
CA CYS A 115 8.04 -6.79 3.89
C CYS A 115 9.28 -6.92 2.99
N VAL A 116 9.17 -6.55 1.72
CA VAL A 116 10.28 -6.61 0.76
C VAL A 116 11.45 -5.71 1.18
N THR A 117 11.17 -4.47 1.58
CA THR A 117 12.23 -3.54 2.04
C THR A 117 12.93 -4.02 3.32
N GLU A 118 12.24 -4.82 4.13
CA GLU A 118 12.76 -5.44 5.36
C GLU A 118 13.31 -6.86 5.14
N GLN A 119 13.42 -7.31 3.88
CA GLN A 119 13.89 -8.66 3.52
C GLN A 119 13.05 -9.80 4.14
N ARG A 120 11.76 -9.55 4.34
CA ARG A 120 10.80 -10.51 4.88
C ARG A 120 9.89 -11.04 3.77
N PRO A 121 9.40 -12.28 3.88
CA PRO A 121 8.38 -12.79 2.98
C PRO A 121 7.10 -11.93 3.00
N GLN A 122 6.46 -11.82 1.84
CA GLN A 122 5.24 -11.05 1.62
C GLN A 122 4.01 -11.72 2.26
N VAL A 123 2.99 -10.93 2.56
CA VAL A 123 1.71 -11.42 3.10
C VAL A 123 0.70 -11.65 1.98
N TYR A 124 0.59 -10.72 1.03
CA TYR A 124 -0.46 -10.74 -0.01
C TYR A 124 0.05 -11.04 -1.41
N GLY A 125 1.37 -11.11 -1.58
CA GLY A 125 2.03 -11.37 -2.85
C GLY A 125 1.81 -10.28 -3.91
N THR A 126 1.85 -9.00 -3.56
CA THR A 126 1.66 -7.90 -4.54
C THR A 126 2.94 -7.52 -5.28
N VAL A 127 4.12 -7.84 -4.75
CA VAL A 127 5.42 -7.57 -5.37
C VAL A 127 5.95 -8.83 -6.06
N THR A 128 6.32 -8.72 -7.33
CA THR A 128 6.85 -9.83 -8.12
C THR A 128 8.29 -10.18 -7.73
N GLY A 129 8.66 -11.45 -7.84
CA GLY A 129 10.04 -11.90 -7.58
C GLY A 129 10.45 -12.03 -6.11
N HIS A 130 9.51 -11.90 -5.17
CA HIS A 130 9.75 -12.03 -3.73
C HIS A 130 8.92 -13.17 -3.11
N PRO A 131 9.46 -13.88 -2.09
CA PRO A 131 8.77 -15.00 -1.44
C PRO A 131 7.48 -14.53 -0.73
N ILE A 132 6.54 -15.45 -0.57
CA ILE A 132 5.31 -15.26 0.21
C ILE A 132 5.43 -16.08 1.49
N ALA A 133 5.00 -15.51 2.62
CA ALA A 133 5.09 -16.15 3.94
C ALA A 133 4.27 -17.44 4.02
N ASP A 134 3.06 -17.44 3.44
CA ASP A 134 2.16 -18.57 3.40
C ASP A 134 1.43 -18.62 2.04
N GLU A 135 2.01 -19.34 1.09
CA GLU A 135 1.43 -19.50 -0.25
C GLU A 135 0.09 -20.25 -0.22
N ALA A 136 -0.13 -21.15 0.74
CA ALA A 136 -1.38 -21.90 0.86
C ALA A 136 -2.55 -21.03 1.32
N ARG A 137 -2.28 -19.97 2.10
CA ARG A 137 -3.30 -19.07 2.65
C ARG A 137 -3.41 -17.73 1.92
N VAL A 138 -2.52 -17.44 0.98
CA VAL A 138 -2.46 -16.13 0.32
C VAL A 138 -3.79 -15.73 -0.32
N ASP A 139 -4.49 -16.67 -0.98
CA ASP A 139 -5.78 -16.38 -1.61
C ASP A 139 -6.88 -16.11 -0.59
N ALA A 140 -6.88 -16.80 0.54
CA ALA A 140 -7.81 -16.53 1.63
C ALA A 140 -7.56 -15.14 2.24
N LEU A 141 -6.29 -14.75 2.45
CA LEU A 141 -5.91 -13.43 2.94
C LEU A 141 -6.29 -12.32 1.95
N ARG A 142 -6.10 -12.56 0.65
CA ARG A 142 -6.51 -11.65 -0.43
C ARG A 142 -8.03 -11.50 -0.49
N ALA A 143 -8.78 -12.60 -0.34
CA ALA A 143 -10.23 -12.59 -0.32
C ALA A 143 -10.81 -11.76 0.83
N VAL A 144 -10.19 -11.78 2.02
CA VAL A 144 -10.59 -10.91 3.16
C VAL A 144 -10.53 -9.42 2.79
N LEU A 145 -9.57 -9.02 1.95
CA LEU A 145 -9.44 -7.65 1.45
C LEU A 145 -10.23 -7.38 0.17
N GLY A 146 -11.01 -8.35 -0.34
CA GLY A 146 -11.73 -8.24 -1.60
C GLY A 146 -10.83 -8.19 -2.82
N LEU A 147 -9.62 -8.74 -2.73
CA LEU A 147 -8.66 -8.83 -3.84
C LEU A 147 -8.91 -10.10 -4.65
N PRO A 148 -8.64 -10.09 -5.97
CA PRO A 148 -8.68 -11.30 -6.78
C PRO A 148 -7.62 -12.30 -6.30
N PRO A 149 -7.80 -13.62 -6.54
CA PRO A 149 -6.77 -14.62 -6.28
C PRO A 149 -5.42 -14.24 -6.89
N LEU A 150 -4.34 -14.74 -6.30
CA LEU A 150 -3.01 -14.52 -6.81
C LEU A 150 -2.89 -15.17 -8.20
N ALA A 151 -2.43 -14.41 -9.19
CA ALA A 151 -2.19 -14.97 -10.51
C ALA A 151 -1.12 -16.07 -10.44
N PRO A 152 -1.22 -17.14 -11.23
CA PRO A 152 -0.19 -18.17 -11.29
C PRO A 152 1.17 -17.55 -11.57
N ARG A 153 2.10 -17.71 -10.63
CA ARG A 153 3.49 -17.27 -10.81
C ARG A 153 4.31 -18.44 -11.34
N PRO A 154 5.31 -18.21 -12.19
CA PRO A 154 6.35 -19.22 -12.38
C PRO A 154 7.00 -19.46 -11.02
N SER A 155 6.90 -20.68 -10.51
CA SER A 155 7.57 -21.10 -9.27
C SER A 155 9.06 -20.84 -9.43
N LEU A 156 9.64 -20.03 -8.54
CA LEU A 156 11.10 -19.94 -8.37
C LEU A 156 11.58 -21.24 -7.72
N GLN A 157 11.58 -22.33 -8.48
CA GLN A 157 12.33 -23.53 -8.10
C GLN A 157 13.82 -23.27 -8.39
N GLU A 158 14.60 -23.32 -7.32
CA GLU A 158 16.03 -23.64 -7.26
C GLU A 158 17.04 -22.58 -7.74
N SER A 159 17.40 -21.67 -6.83
CA SER A 159 18.76 -21.14 -6.71
C SER A 159 19.01 -20.64 -5.28
N SER A 160 18.93 -21.53 -4.31
CA SER A 160 19.47 -21.28 -2.97
C SER A 160 20.51 -22.35 -2.68
N PRO A 161 21.82 -22.08 -2.77
CA PRO A 161 22.80 -23.01 -2.23
C PRO A 161 22.55 -23.09 -0.72
N ALA A 162 22.20 -24.29 -0.26
CA ALA A 162 21.88 -24.60 1.11
C ALA A 162 22.92 -24.02 2.08
N ARG A 163 22.53 -23.00 2.84
CA ARG A 163 23.27 -22.58 4.03
C ARG A 163 22.99 -23.65 5.09
N LYS A 164 24.00 -24.49 5.39
CA LYS A 164 23.91 -25.45 6.50
C LYS A 164 23.45 -24.71 7.77
N PRO A 165 22.39 -25.18 8.46
CA PRO A 165 21.96 -24.56 9.71
C PRO A 165 23.08 -24.69 10.74
N ARG A 166 23.39 -23.58 11.44
CA ARG A 166 24.30 -23.60 12.59
C ARG A 166 23.61 -24.34 13.75
N PRO A 167 24.34 -25.10 14.57
CA PRO A 167 23.73 -25.99 15.57
C PRO A 167 23.00 -25.31 16.75
N ASP A 168 23.10 -23.98 16.92
CA ASP A 168 22.73 -23.33 18.19
C ASP A 168 21.65 -22.23 18.09
N GLU A 169 20.85 -22.20 17.03
CA GLU A 169 19.78 -21.20 16.91
C GLU A 169 18.45 -21.77 17.48
N PRO A 170 17.86 -21.17 18.54
CA PRO A 170 16.62 -21.68 19.12
C PRO A 170 15.49 -21.56 18.10
N LYS A 171 14.95 -22.72 17.71
CA LYS A 171 13.76 -22.87 16.89
C LYS A 171 12.53 -22.33 17.64
N SER A 172 11.66 -21.62 16.90
CA SER A 172 10.28 -21.23 17.28
C SER A 172 10.07 -19.91 18.03
N THR A 173 10.47 -18.79 17.41
CA THR A 173 9.90 -17.47 17.79
C THR A 173 9.46 -16.59 16.61
N GLU A 174 9.68 -17.01 15.36
CA GLU A 174 9.38 -16.19 14.19
C GLU A 174 7.88 -16.11 13.87
N LEU A 175 7.12 -17.19 14.13
CA LEU A 175 5.66 -17.16 14.03
C LEU A 175 5.04 -16.23 15.08
N ALA A 176 5.59 -16.14 16.29
CA ALA A 176 5.06 -15.29 17.36
C ALA A 176 5.29 -13.79 17.10
N VAL A 177 6.35 -13.42 16.37
CA VAL A 177 6.60 -12.03 15.95
C VAL A 177 5.64 -11.62 14.83
N VAL A 178 5.31 -12.54 13.91
CA VAL A 178 4.29 -12.32 12.88
C VAL A 178 2.88 -12.28 13.49
N GLU A 179 2.59 -13.17 14.44
CA GLU A 179 1.33 -13.18 15.19
C GLU A 179 1.18 -11.93 16.07
N GLY A 180 2.27 -11.41 16.64
CA GLY A 180 2.30 -10.16 17.40
C GLY A 180 2.07 -8.91 16.54
N LEU A 181 2.54 -8.92 15.29
CA LEU A 181 2.24 -7.88 14.29
C LEU A 181 0.77 -7.94 13.83
N LEU A 182 0.19 -9.14 13.73
CA LEU A 182 -1.22 -9.34 13.38
C LEU A 182 -2.18 -9.03 14.54
N ARG A 183 -1.77 -9.22 15.80
CA ARG A 183 -2.57 -8.86 17.00
C ARG A 183 -2.69 -7.36 17.25
N GLY A 184 -1.84 -6.54 16.64
CA GLY A 184 -1.90 -5.07 16.70
C GLY A 184 -2.76 -4.43 15.60
N LEU A 185 -3.19 -5.22 14.61
CA LEU A 185 -4.21 -4.78 13.65
C LEU A 185 -5.58 -4.98 14.31
N PRO A 186 -6.50 -3.98 14.26
CA PRO A 186 -7.84 -4.18 14.74
C PRO A 186 -8.43 -5.40 14.03
N ALA A 187 -9.12 -6.27 14.77
CA ALA A 187 -9.86 -7.39 14.18
C ALA A 187 -10.74 -6.80 13.07
N VAL A 188 -10.51 -7.22 11.83
CA VAL A 188 -11.35 -6.85 10.69
C VAL A 188 -12.72 -7.42 10.98
N GLY A 189 -13.60 -6.59 11.54
CA GLY A 189 -14.97 -6.98 11.83
C GLY A 189 -15.64 -7.46 10.54
N PRO A 190 -16.61 -8.39 10.62
CA PRO A 190 -17.34 -8.82 9.45
C PRO A 190 -17.93 -7.60 8.74
N LEU A 191 -17.58 -7.46 7.46
CA LEU A 191 -18.08 -6.39 6.60
C LEU A 191 -19.62 -6.41 6.65
N PRO A 192 -20.31 -5.29 6.94
CA PRO A 192 -21.75 -5.28 6.92
C PRO A 192 -22.23 -5.67 5.53
N HIS A 193 -22.91 -6.81 5.45
CA HIS A 193 -23.66 -7.23 4.29
C HIS A 193 -24.86 -6.28 4.15
N THR A 194 -25.20 -5.95 2.91
CA THR A 194 -26.39 -5.22 2.46
C THR A 194 -26.29 -3.68 2.42
N VAL A 195 -26.02 -3.17 1.22
CA VAL A 195 -26.82 -2.05 0.70
C VAL A 195 -27.64 -2.63 -0.45
N ARG A 196 -28.95 -2.75 -0.23
CA ARG A 196 -29.93 -3.05 -1.27
C ARG A 196 -29.80 -2.00 -2.38
N PRO A 197 -29.87 -2.38 -3.67
CA PRO A 197 -30.01 -1.40 -4.73
C PRO A 197 -31.40 -0.77 -4.58
N THR A 198 -31.45 0.54 -4.31
CA THR A 198 -32.67 1.33 -4.45
C THR A 198 -32.99 1.41 -5.93
N ALA A 199 -33.86 0.52 -6.38
CA ALA A 199 -34.53 0.62 -7.67
C ALA A 199 -35.43 1.86 -7.68
N ALA A 200 -35.41 2.54 -8.82
CA ALA A 200 -36.22 3.69 -9.13
C ALA A 200 -37.72 3.39 -9.05
N ALA A 201 -38.52 4.37 -8.63
CA ALA A 201 -39.91 4.50 -9.05
C ALA A 201 -40.26 5.99 -9.15
N HIS A 202 -40.23 6.49 -10.38
CA HIS A 202 -41.02 7.62 -10.83
C HIS A 202 -42.51 7.33 -10.56
N ALA A 203 -43.23 8.27 -9.95
CA ALA A 203 -44.66 8.46 -10.23
C ALA A 203 -45.08 9.91 -9.93
N THR A 204 -45.53 10.57 -10.98
CA THR A 204 -46.17 11.87 -11.10
C THR A 204 -47.59 11.91 -10.50
N ARG A 205 -48.01 13.12 -10.06
CA ARG A 205 -49.36 13.75 -10.00
C ARG A 205 -49.47 14.53 -8.67
N GLY A 206 -49.88 15.80 -8.58
CA GLY A 206 -50.72 16.62 -9.44
C GLY A 206 -52.12 16.77 -8.82
N ARG A 207 -52.41 17.97 -8.27
CA ARG A 207 -53.67 18.57 -7.71
C ARG A 207 -53.40 19.07 -6.27
N GLY A 208 -53.66 20.31 -5.87
CA GLY A 208 -54.61 21.32 -6.35
C GLY A 208 -55.65 21.55 -5.24
N SER A 209 -55.54 22.66 -4.51
CA SER A 209 -56.60 23.29 -3.71
C SER A 209 -56.15 24.70 -3.33
N GLY A 210 -56.80 25.68 -3.95
CA GLY A 210 -56.58 27.12 -3.90
C GLY A 210 -57.38 27.74 -5.02
#